data_AF-A0A940ZIR1-F1
#
_entry.id   AF-A0A940ZIR1-F1
#
_cell.length_a   1.000
_cell.length_b   1.000
_cell.length_c   1.000
_cell.angle_alpha   90.00
_cell.angle_beta   90.00
_cell.angle_gamma   90.00
#
_symmetry.space_group_name_H-M   'P 1'
#
loop_
_entity.id
_entity.type
_entity.pdbx_description
1 polymer ?
#
loop_
_entity_poly.entity_id
_entity_poly.type
_entity_poly.pdbx_seq_one_letter_code
_entity_poly.pdbx_strand_id
1 'polypeptide(L)' 'MRKEYSLYLKVGDHVFHKRQKFWGAGVVVEERTSEVPGGFCYVRIAFRDGKTRVFDNNFHSNSCCYYCGIRKIEEE' A
#
# COMPACT_ATOMS: atom_id res chain seq x y z
N MET A 1 11.22 14.61 9.19
CA MET A 1 9.84 14.31 8.73
C MET A 1 9.95 13.62 7.38
N ARG A 2 10.06 12.28 7.34
CA ARG A 2 9.88 11.51 6.09
C ARG A 2 8.43 11.81 5.68
N LYS A 3 8.25 12.65 4.66
CA LYS A 3 6.96 13.26 4.31
C LYS A 3 5.92 12.15 4.16
N GLU A 4 4.74 12.28 4.77
CA GLU A 4 3.64 11.31 4.66
C GLU A 4 3.33 10.91 3.20
N TYR A 5 3.54 11.85 2.27
CA TYR A 5 3.50 11.64 0.82
C TYR A 5 4.40 10.51 0.30
N SER A 6 5.54 10.22 0.94
CA SER A 6 6.41 9.11 0.54
C SER A 6 5.85 7.75 0.96
N LEU A 7 4.96 7.70 1.96
CA LEU A 7 4.36 6.48 2.48
C LEU A 7 3.04 6.13 1.80
N TYR A 8 2.32 7.14 1.31
CA TYR A 8 1.10 6.95 0.53
C TYR A 8 1.39 6.22 -0.77
N LEU A 9 0.67 5.13 -1.02
CA LEU A 9 0.86 4.27 -2.20
C LEU A 9 0.03 4.76 -3.39
N LYS A 10 0.59 4.70 -4.60
CA LYS A 10 -0.05 5.03 -5.88
C LYS A 10 0.08 3.87 -6.85
N VAL A 11 -0.77 3.83 -7.87
CA VAL A 11 -0.65 2.85 -8.96
C VAL A 11 0.77 2.89 -9.56
N GLY A 12 1.36 1.71 -9.73
CA GLY A 12 2.73 1.54 -10.21
C GLY A 12 3.78 1.42 -9.10
N ASP A 13 3.49 1.80 -7.86
CA ASP A 13 4.45 1.65 -6.77
C ASP A 13 4.79 0.17 -6.54
N HIS A 14 6.09 -0.12 -6.49
CA HIS A 14 6.61 -1.42 -6.13
C HIS A 14 6.75 -1.53 -4.61
N VAL A 15 6.29 -2.65 -4.05
CA VAL A 15 6.25 -2.85 -2.60
C VAL A 15 6.64 -4.27 -2.19
N PHE A 16 6.87 -4.45 -0.89
CA PHE A 16 6.93 -5.76 -0.24
C PHE A 16 6.25 -5.71 1.13
N HIS A 17 5.88 -6.89 1.66
CA HIS A 17 5.37 -7.01 3.02
C HIS A 17 6.48 -7.46 3.98
N LYS A 18 6.82 -6.64 4.98
CA LYS A 18 7.94 -6.87 5.92
C LYS A 18 7.89 -8.24 6.62
N ARG A 19 6.69 -8.69 6.99
CA ARG A 19 6.47 -9.95 7.74
C ARG A 19 6.10 -11.15 6.85
N GLN A 20 5.50 -10.91 5.68
CA GLN A 20 4.88 -11.94 4.84
C GLN A 20 5.75 -12.13 3.60
N LYS A 21 7.00 -12.53 3.83
CA LYS A 21 8.03 -12.56 2.77
C LYS A 21 7.65 -13.48 1.61
N PHE A 22 6.87 -14.53 1.87
CA PHE A 22 6.42 -15.49 0.85
C PHE A 22 5.45 -14.89 -0.18
N TRP A 23 4.87 -13.71 0.06
CA TRP A 23 4.09 -13.00 -0.96
C TRP A 23 4.99 -12.49 -2.10
N GLY A 24 6.29 -12.32 -1.82
CA GLY A 24 7.23 -11.70 -2.74
C GLY A 24 6.99 -10.20 -2.90
N ALA A 25 7.61 -9.62 -3.93
CA ALA A 25 7.34 -8.24 -4.32
C ALA A 25 5.91 -8.11 -4.86
N GLY A 26 5.33 -6.93 -4.72
CA GLY A 26 4.04 -6.59 -5.29
C GLY A 26 4.07 -5.26 -6.02
N VAL A 27 3.09 -5.06 -6.89
CA VAL A 27 2.84 -3.81 -7.60
C VAL A 27 1.44 -3.32 -7.25
N VAL A 28 1.32 -2.03 -6.94
CA VAL A 28 0.02 -1.39 -6.77
C VAL A 28 -0.67 -1.29 -8.14
N VAL A 29 -1.82 -1.96 -8.26
CA VAL A 29 -2.59 -2.03 -9.51
C VAL A 29 -3.86 -1.18 -9.48
N GLU A 30 -4.29 -0.74 -8.30
CA GLU A 30 -5.45 0.14 -8.14
C GLU A 30 -5.25 1.05 -6.93
N GLU A 31 -5.68 2.29 -7.05
CA GLU A 31 -5.78 3.27 -5.98
C GLU A 31 -7.20 3.87 -6.02
N ARG A 32 -7.88 3.92 -4.87
CA ARG A 32 -9.21 4.51 -4.76
C ARG A 32 -9.34 5.31 -3.47
N THR A 33 -9.83 6.54 -3.63
CA THR A 33 -10.09 7.47 -2.53
C THR A 33 -11.44 8.12 -2.73
N SER A 34 -12.19 8.28 -1.64
CA SER A 34 -13.46 8.99 -1.61
C SER A 34 -13.25 10.47 -1.28
N GLU A 35 -14.06 11.33 -1.89
CA GLU A 35 -14.10 12.77 -1.58
C GLU A 35 -14.95 13.08 -0.34
N VAL A 36 -15.71 12.10 0.16
CA VAL A 36 -16.55 12.28 1.36
C VAL A 36 -15.68 12.14 2.62
N PRO A 37 -15.80 13.04 3.61
CA PRO A 37 -15.12 12.90 4.89
C PRO A 37 -15.40 11.54 5.55
N GLY A 38 -14.33 10.81 5.89
CA GLY A 38 -14.41 9.46 6.45
C GLY A 38 -14.74 8.36 5.44
N GLY A 39 -14.75 8.69 4.14
CA GLY A 39 -14.92 7.71 3.07
C GLY A 39 -13.71 6.79 2.88
N PHE A 40 -13.82 5.88 1.92
CA PHE A 40 -12.79 4.86 1.67
C PHE A 40 -11.49 5.46 1.13
N CYS A 41 -10.37 4.84 1.49
CA CYS A 41 -9.04 5.12 0.94
C CYS A 41 -8.25 3.82 0.94
N TYR A 42 -8.05 3.21 -0.22
CA TYR A 42 -7.41 1.89 -0.33
C TYR A 42 -6.62 1.72 -1.62
N VAL A 43 -5.74 0.73 -1.59
CA VAL A 43 -5.02 0.24 -2.76
C VAL A 43 -5.18 -1.27 -2.93
N ARG A 44 -5.10 -1.74 -4.17
CA ARG A 44 -4.94 -3.16 -4.49
C ARG A 44 -3.52 -3.44 -4.94
N ILE A 45 -2.94 -4.49 -4.39
CA ILE A 45 -1.56 -4.88 -4.64
C ILE A 45 -1.55 -6.30 -5.19
N ALA A 46 -1.03 -6.46 -6.40
CA ALA A 46 -0.79 -7.77 -7.01
C ALA A 46 0.60 -8.26 -6.59
N PHE A 47 0.65 -9.35 -5.83
CA PHE A 47 1.89 -9.94 -5.34
C PHE A 47 2.39 -11.08 -6.25
N ARG A 48 3.70 -11.35 -6.21
CA ARG A 48 4.34 -12.43 -6.98
C ARG A 48 3.85 -13.83 -6.59
N ASP A 49 3.22 -13.99 -5.44
CA ASP A 49 2.51 -15.22 -5.07
C ASP A 49 1.20 -15.46 -5.85
N GLY A 50 0.88 -14.60 -6.82
CA GLY A 50 -0.29 -14.69 -7.69
C GLY A 50 -1.57 -14.14 -7.07
N LYS A 51 -1.54 -13.66 -5.82
CA LYS A 51 -2.73 -13.14 -5.12
C LYS A 51 -2.73 -11.62 -5.11
N THR A 52 -3.92 -11.05 -5.36
CA THR A 52 -4.17 -9.61 -5.17
C THR A 52 -4.80 -9.38 -3.80
N ARG A 53 -4.30 -8.37 -3.07
CA ARG A 53 -4.77 -8.04 -1.72
C ARG A 53 -5.10 -6.54 -1.64
N VAL A 54 -6.12 -6.21 -0.85
CA VAL A 54 -6.56 -4.82 -0.60
C VAL A 54 -5.95 -4.34 0.72
N PHE A 55 -5.44 -3.11 0.75
CA PHE A 55 -5.00 -2.46 1.98
C PHE A 55 -5.57 -1.05 2.08
N ASP A 56 -5.84 -0.63 3.30
CA ASP A 56 -6.15 0.75 3.65
C ASP A 56 -4.93 1.64 3.36
N ASN A 57 -5.10 2.73 2.62
CA ASN A 57 -4.03 3.64 2.23
C ASN A 57 -4.10 4.98 2.99
N ASN A 58 -4.95 5.07 4.00
CA ASN A 58 -5.10 6.26 4.84
C ASN A 58 -4.08 6.25 5.98
N PHE A 59 -3.14 7.18 5.98
CA PHE A 59 -2.09 7.28 7.02
C PHE A 59 -2.64 7.60 8.42
N HIS A 60 -3.83 8.19 8.50
CA HIS A 60 -4.52 8.46 9.76
C HIS A 60 -5.28 7.24 10.31
N SER A 61 -5.39 6.17 9.52
CA SER A 61 -6.03 4.93 9.94
C SER A 61 -5.05 4.00 10.64
N ASN A 62 -5.48 3.39 11.75
CA ASN A 62 -4.69 2.37 12.46
C ASN A 62 -4.43 1.13 11.59
N SER A 63 -5.24 0.90 10.56
CA SER A 63 -5.09 -0.19 9.60
C SER A 63 -4.32 0.19 8.33
N CYS A 64 -3.70 1.38 8.28
CA CYS A 64 -2.91 1.80 7.12
C CYS A 64 -1.91 0.72 6.69
N CYS A 65 -1.78 0.50 5.39
CA CYS A 65 -0.89 -0.46 4.76
C CYS A 65 0.54 -0.35 5.31
N TYR A 66 1.00 0.87 5.58
CA TYR A 66 2.31 1.12 6.18
C TYR A 66 2.44 0.52 7.59
N TYR A 67 1.45 0.71 8.45
CA TYR A 67 1.46 0.14 9.81
C TYR A 67 1.28 -1.38 9.77
N CYS A 68 0.50 -1.89 8.82
CA CYS A 68 0.32 -3.33 8.61
C CYS A 68 1.56 -4.04 8.03
N GLY A 69 2.54 -3.29 7.52
CA GLY A 69 3.85 -3.83 7.14
C GLY A 69 4.20 -3.76 5.65
N ILE A 70 3.39 -3.08 4.84
CA ILE A 70 3.74 -2.76 3.45
C ILE A 70 4.83 -1.69 3.44
N ARG A 71 5.84 -1.87 2.58
CA ARG A 71 6.95 -0.93 2.38
C ARG A 71 7.17 -0.73 0.88
N LYS A 72 7.34 0.52 0.46
CA LYS A 72 7.81 0.83 -0.90
C LYS A 72 9.23 0.32 -1.08
N ILE A 73 9.50 -0.18 -2.28
CA ILE A 73 10.85 -0.43 -2.78
C ILE A 73 11.26 0.90 -3.42
N GLU A 74 12.21 1.61 -2.81
CA GLU A 74 12.79 2.80 -3.43
C GLU A 74 13.60 2.33 -4.66
N GLU A 75 13.28 2.84 -5.85
CA GLU A 75 14.18 2.72 -7.01
C GLU A 75 15.31 3.72 -6.80
N GLU A 76 16.56 3.25 -6.80
CA GLU A 76 17.77 4.09 -6.81
C GLU A 76 17.93 4.83 -8.14
#